data_AF-A0A176TCB1-F1
#
_entry.id   AF-A0A176TCB1-F1
#
_cell.length_a   1.000
_cell.length_b   1.000
_cell.length_c   1.000
_cell.angle_alpha   90.00
_cell.angle_beta   90.00
_cell.angle_gamma   90.00
#
_symmetry.space_group_name_H-M   'P 1'
#
loop_
_entity.id
_entity.type
_entity.pdbx_description
1 polymer ?
#
loop_
_entity_poly.entity_id
_entity_poly.type
_entity_poly.pdbx_seq_one_letter_code
_entity_poly.pdbx_strand_id
1 'polypeptide(L)'
;MEDLTDKKLMKAKLKIEEIKKFYKHLVTYLLVNLFLTFVWKFSFKLFGNFIISNQIDEEGFIHIPIWFIWGIFLALHALKTFGFLNIFGRDWEERKMKEFMKE
;
A
#
# COMPACT_ATOMS: atom_id res chain seq x y z
N MET A 1 30.70 -21.71 -2.42
CA MET A 1 29.39 -22.08 -2.98
C MET A 1 28.26 -21.79 -1.97
N GLU A 2 28.52 -21.97 -0.66
CA GLU A 2 27.62 -21.67 0.46
C GLU A 2 27.13 -20.20 0.49
N ASP A 3 28.05 -19.22 0.40
CA ASP A 3 27.74 -17.77 0.40
C ASP A 3 26.74 -17.30 -0.69
N LEU A 4 26.74 -17.95 -1.86
CA LEU A 4 25.80 -17.61 -2.95
C LEU A 4 24.37 -18.07 -2.66
N THR A 5 24.23 -19.21 -1.98
CA THR A 5 22.94 -19.77 -1.60
C THR A 5 22.31 -18.94 -0.50
N ASP A 6 23.10 -18.55 0.50
CA ASP A 6 22.64 -17.71 1.61
C ASP A 6 22.17 -16.33 1.15
N LYS A 7 22.91 -15.69 0.23
CA LYS A 7 22.49 -14.42 -0.39
C LYS A 7 21.15 -14.54 -1.12
N LYS A 8 20.93 -15.62 -1.86
CA LYS A 8 19.65 -15.86 -2.57
C LYS A 8 18.49 -16.08 -1.58
N LEU A 9 18.72 -16.85 -0.52
CA LEU A 9 17.73 -17.09 0.52
C LEU A 9 17.37 -15.80 1.26
N MET A 10 18.36 -14.96 1.56
CA MET A 10 18.16 -13.68 2.23
C MET A 10 17.36 -12.70 1.37
N LYS A 11 17.66 -12.61 0.07
CA LYS A 11 16.86 -11.85 -0.89
C LYS A 11 15.41 -12.33 -0.96
N ALA A 12 15.19 -13.65 -0.98
CA ALA A 12 13.85 -14.22 -0.99
C ALA A 12 13.08 -13.88 0.30
N LYS A 13 13.73 -13.96 1.47
CA LYS A 13 13.14 -13.59 2.77
C LYS A 13 12.72 -12.11 2.81
N LEU A 14 13.59 -11.21 2.36
CA LEU A 14 13.29 -9.78 2.25
C LEU A 14 12.06 -9.52 1.39
N LYS A 15 12.00 -10.14 0.21
CA LYS A 15 10.87 -10.00 -0.71
C LYS A 15 9.56 -10.49 -0.10
N ILE A 16 9.59 -11.62 0.61
CA ILE A 16 8.43 -12.17 1.31
C ILE A 16 7.93 -11.19 2.39
N GLU A 17 8.83 -10.57 3.15
CA GLU A 17 8.44 -9.65 4.20
C GLU A 17 7.78 -8.38 3.66
N GLU A 18 8.27 -7.84 2.54
CA GLU A 18 7.64 -6.71 1.88
C GLU A 18 6.25 -7.04 1.33
N ILE A 19 6.12 -8.21 0.71
CA ILE A 19 4.84 -8.72 0.22
C ILE A 19 3.86 -8.86 1.39
N LYS A 20 4.31 -9.42 2.54
CA LYS A 20 3.48 -9.50 3.76
C LYS A 20 3.03 -8.12 4.25
N LYS A 21 3.92 -7.13 4.27
CA LYS A 21 3.59 -5.73 4.64
C LYS A 21 2.53 -5.15 3.69
N PHE A 22 2.70 -5.34 2.38
CA PHE A 22 1.70 -4.92 1.39
C PHE A 22 0.34 -5.59 1.62
N TYR A 23 0.30 -6.91 1.81
CA TYR A 23 -0.95 -7.64 2.08
C TYR A 23 -1.64 -7.16 3.35
N LYS A 24 -0.90 -6.81 4.39
CA LYS A 24 -1.50 -6.20 5.60
C LYS A 24 -2.25 -4.92 5.26
N HIS A 25 -1.67 -4.03 4.44
CA HIS A 25 -2.33 -2.80 4.01
C HIS A 25 -3.51 -3.06 3.07
N LEU A 26 -3.38 -4.01 2.13
CA LEU A 26 -4.45 -4.41 1.22
C LEU A 26 -5.65 -4.99 1.99
N VAL A 27 -5.42 -5.88 2.96
CA VAL A 27 -6.48 -6.46 3.80
C VAL A 27 -7.16 -5.37 4.62
N THR A 28 -6.41 -4.48 5.27
CA THR A 28 -7.01 -3.34 5.98
C THR A 28 -7.85 -2.48 5.05
N TYR A 29 -7.37 -2.18 3.84
CA TYR A 29 -8.12 -1.43 2.84
C TYR A 29 -9.43 -2.13 2.49
N LEU A 30 -9.40 -3.44 2.19
CA LEU A 30 -10.60 -4.21 1.87
C LEU A 30 -11.59 -4.25 3.03
N LEU A 31 -11.12 -4.46 4.27
CA LEU A 31 -11.99 -4.49 5.46
C LEU A 31 -12.67 -3.14 5.71
N VAL A 32 -11.94 -2.04 5.58
CA VAL A 32 -12.49 -0.68 5.74
C VAL A 32 -13.51 -0.38 4.64
N ASN A 33 -13.22 -0.72 3.39
CA ASN A 33 -14.15 -0.53 2.27
C ASN A 33 -15.41 -1.40 2.44
N LEU A 34 -15.25 -2.67 2.82
CA LEU A 34 -16.37 -3.56 3.10
C LEU A 34 -17.25 -2.99 4.21
N PHE A 35 -16.65 -2.56 5.32
CA PHE A 35 -17.36 -1.90 6.41
C PHE A 35 -18.11 -0.65 5.93
N LEU A 36 -17.47 0.23 5.17
CA LEU A 36 -18.09 1.42 4.58
C LEU A 36 -19.25 1.08 3.64
N THR A 37 -19.18 -0.05 2.92
CA THR A 37 -20.26 -0.51 2.03
C THR A 37 -21.49 -0.95 2.81
N PHE A 38 -21.31 -1.53 4.00
CA PHE A 38 -22.41 -1.88 4.90
C PHE A 38 -23.00 -0.66 5.64
N VAL A 39 -22.22 0.40 5.82
CA VAL A 39 -22.69 1.65 6.43
C VAL A 39 -23.35 2.54 5.35
N TRP A 40 -24.67 2.45 5.24
CA TRP A 40 -25.46 3.08 4.15
C TRP A 40 -25.17 4.57 3.92
N LYS A 41 -25.09 5.39 4.98
CA LYS A 41 -24.84 6.84 4.89
C LYS A 41 -23.68 7.27 5.79
N PHE A 42 -22.45 7.04 5.32
CA PHE A 42 -21.26 7.56 5.97
C PHE A 42 -20.74 8.81 5.25
N SER A 43 -20.76 9.95 5.95
CA SER A 43 -20.17 11.21 5.51
C SER A 43 -19.45 11.86 6.68
N PHE A 44 -18.20 12.29 6.48
CA PHE A 44 -17.42 12.99 7.50
C PHE A 44 -16.69 14.20 6.90
N LYS A 45 -16.58 15.27 7.70
CA LYS A 45 -15.99 16.56 7.32
C LYS A 45 -14.51 16.58 7.73
N LEU A 46 -13.60 16.59 6.76
CA LEU A 46 -12.16 16.45 7.03
C LEU A 46 -11.50 17.80 7.37
N PHE A 47 -11.63 18.81 6.50
CA PHE A 47 -11.03 20.14 6.66
C PHE A 47 -11.91 21.23 6.04
N GLY A 48 -12.26 22.27 6.80
CA GLY A 48 -13.13 23.34 6.28
C GLY A 48 -14.41 22.76 5.66
N ASN A 49 -14.82 23.19 4.48
CA ASN A 49 -16.02 22.66 3.78
C ASN A 49 -15.78 21.35 3.01
N PHE A 50 -14.65 20.66 3.22
CA PHE A 50 -14.36 19.40 2.53
C PHE A 50 -15.10 18.22 3.16
N ILE A 51 -16.12 17.72 2.45
CA ILE A 51 -16.97 16.61 2.89
C ILE A 51 -16.58 15.36 2.12
N ILE A 52 -16.23 14.31 2.85
CA ILE A 52 -15.94 13.01 2.25
C ILE A 52 -17.09 12.06 2.55
N SER A 53 -17.71 11.54 1.50
CA SER A 53 -18.84 10.62 1.55
C SER A 53 -18.49 9.31 0.85
N ASN A 54 -19.22 8.25 1.19
CA ASN A 54 -19.19 6.98 0.45
C ASN A 54 -20.17 6.96 -0.74
N GLN A 55 -20.93 8.04 -0.96
CA GLN A 55 -21.89 8.19 -2.05
C GLN A 55 -21.46 9.34 -2.98
N ILE A 56 -21.67 9.16 -4.28
CA ILE A 56 -21.46 10.20 -5.28
C ILE A 56 -22.72 11.06 -5.26
N ASP A 57 -22.68 12.18 -4.55
CA ASP A 57 -23.77 13.17 -4.61
C ASP A 57 -23.69 13.89 -5.96
N GLU A 58 -24.83 14.07 -6.63
CA GLU A 58 -24.96 14.67 -7.98
C GLU A 58 -24.56 16.16 -8.00
N GLU A 59 -24.37 16.78 -6.83
CA GLU A 59 -24.10 18.20 -6.64
C GLU A 59 -22.59 18.50 -6.52
N GLY A 60 -21.84 18.26 -7.60
CA GLY A 60 -20.59 18.97 -7.91
C GLY A 60 -19.31 18.56 -7.15
N PHE A 61 -18.28 18.15 -7.92
CA PHE A 61 -16.81 18.25 -7.78
C PHE A 61 -16.06 18.24 -6.42
N ILE A 62 -16.69 18.20 -5.25
CA ILE A 62 -16.04 18.28 -3.91
C ILE A 62 -16.09 16.93 -3.17
N HIS A 63 -16.39 15.83 -3.86
CA HIS A 63 -16.44 14.50 -3.26
C HIS A 63 -15.40 13.61 -3.93
N ILE A 64 -14.17 13.61 -3.41
CA ILE A 64 -13.22 12.54 -3.73
C ILE A 64 -13.60 11.35 -2.84
N PRO A 65 -13.99 10.20 -3.40
CA PRO A 65 -14.34 9.05 -2.58
C PRO A 65 -13.18 8.64 -1.69
N ILE A 66 -13.46 8.30 -0.43
CA ILE A 66 -12.44 7.87 0.56
C ILE A 66 -11.54 6.76 -0.02
N TRP A 67 -12.18 5.84 -0.74
CA TRP A 67 -11.53 4.71 -1.38
C TRP A 67 -10.57 5.11 -2.50
N PHE A 68 -10.81 6.23 -3.19
CA PHE A 68 -9.97 6.68 -4.29
C PHE A 68 -8.61 7.19 -3.80
N ILE A 69 -8.58 8.02 -2.75
CA ILE A 69 -7.33 8.52 -2.16
C ILE A 69 -6.49 7.36 -1.63
N TRP A 70 -7.11 6.48 -0.84
CA TRP A 70 -6.41 5.32 -0.27
C TRP A 70 -6.00 4.31 -1.34
N GLY A 71 -6.79 4.16 -2.39
CA GLY A 71 -6.49 3.33 -3.55
C GLY A 71 -5.22 3.78 -4.28
N ILE A 72 -4.99 5.09 -4.41
CA ILE A 72 -3.75 5.63 -5.00
C ILE A 72 -2.52 5.25 -4.14
N PHE A 73 -2.59 5.46 -2.82
CA PHE A 73 -1.50 5.06 -1.92
C PHE A 73 -1.22 3.56 -1.98
N LEU A 74 -2.27 2.74 -2.04
CA LEU A 74 -2.16 1.30 -2.16
C LEU A 74 -1.55 0.88 -3.51
N ALA A 75 -1.94 1.53 -4.61
CA ALA A 75 -1.38 1.30 -5.94
C ALA A 75 0.11 1.67 -6.00
N LEU A 76 0.51 2.81 -5.43
CA LEU A 76 1.93 3.19 -5.33
C LEU A 76 2.73 2.19 -4.49
N HIS A 77 2.15 1.70 -3.38
CA HIS A 77 2.76 0.66 -2.56
C HIS A 77 2.90 -0.65 -3.37
N ALA A 78 1.88 -1.07 -4.10
CA ALA A 78 1.92 -2.26 -4.95
C ALA A 78 3.03 -2.15 -6.01
N LEU A 79 3.10 -1.01 -6.71
CA LEU A 79 4.14 -0.77 -7.72
C LEU A 79 5.55 -0.86 -7.13
N LYS A 80 5.74 -0.35 -5.91
CA LYS A 80 6.99 -0.46 -5.16
C LYS A 80 7.29 -1.91 -4.75
N THR A 81 6.33 -2.61 -4.15
CA THR A 81 6.52 -3.96 -3.61
C THR A 81 6.75 -4.99 -4.72
N PHE A 82 6.02 -4.90 -5.84
CA PHE A 82 6.17 -5.83 -6.96
C PHE A 82 7.23 -5.41 -7.97
N GLY A 83 7.80 -4.21 -7.83
CA GLY A 83 8.93 -3.77 -8.66
C GLY A 83 8.56 -3.47 -10.11
N PHE A 84 7.27 -3.23 -10.40
CA PHE A 84 6.81 -2.92 -11.77
C PHE A 84 7.44 -1.62 -12.30
N LEU A 85 7.79 -0.73 -11.38
CA LEU A 85 8.62 0.43 -11.61
C LEU A 85 10.04 0.10 -11.12
N ASN A 86 10.91 -0.35 -12.03
CA ASN A 86 12.33 -0.67 -11.79
C ASN A 86 13.20 0.56 -11.40
N ILE A 87 12.63 1.57 -10.75
CA ILE A 87 13.29 2.86 -10.44
C ILE A 87 14.35 2.68 -9.34
N PHE A 88 14.25 1.62 -8.53
CA PHE A 88 15.14 1.33 -7.40
C PHE A 88 15.85 -0.03 -7.53
N GLY A 89 15.93 -0.57 -8.76
CA GLY A 89 16.14 -2.00 -9.08
C GLY A 89 17.37 -2.73 -8.54
N ARG A 90 18.34 -2.07 -7.89
CA ARG A 90 19.55 -2.72 -7.34
C ARG A 90 20.09 -2.07 -6.07
N ASP A 91 20.20 -0.75 -6.05
CA ASP A 91 20.74 -0.02 -4.89
C ASP A 91 19.87 -0.19 -3.65
N TRP A 92 18.55 -0.23 -3.85
CA TRP A 92 17.62 -0.45 -2.75
C TRP A 92 17.70 -1.89 -2.22
N GLU A 93 17.85 -2.89 -3.10
CA GLU A 93 18.03 -4.28 -2.68
C GLU A 93 19.32 -4.46 -1.88
N GLU A 94 20.43 -3.87 -2.33
CA GLU A 94 21.71 -3.92 -1.62
C GLU A 94 21.64 -3.22 -0.27
N ARG A 95 20.94 -2.07 -0.19
CA ARG A 95 20.77 -1.34 1.07
C ARG A 95 19.92 -2.12 2.07
N LYS A 96 18.86 -2.77 1.60
CA LYS A 96 18.01 -3.63 2.44
C LYS A 96 18.74 -4.87 2.95
N MET A 97 19.53 -5.49 2.10
CA MET A 97 20.38 -6.60 2.50
C MET A 97 21.42 -6.17 3.56
N LYS A 98 21.99 -4.97 3.43
CA LYS A 98 22.88 -4.40 4.47
C LYS A 98 22.17 -4.08 5.79
N GLU A 99 20.94 -3.58 5.74
CA GLU A 99 20.13 -3.33 6.95
C GLU A 99 19.86 -4.64 7.69
N PHE A 100 19.42 -5.68 6.98
CA PHE A 100 19.09 -6.98 7.55
C PHE A 100 20.30 -7.82 8.02
N MET A 101 21.52 -7.49 7.58
CA MET A 101 22.77 -8.07 8.10
C MET A 101 23.24 -7.36 9.38
N LYS A 102 22.71 -6.16 9.67
CA LYS A 102 23.07 -5.36 10.84
C LYS A 102 22.08 -5.51 11.99
N GLU A 103 20.83 -5.85 11.68
CA GLU A 103 19.86 -6.43 12.63
C GLU A 103 20.15 -7.91 12.88
#